data_AF-A0A4P7NA72-F1
#
_entry.id   AF-A0A4P7NA72-F1
#
_cell.length_a   1.000
_cell.length_b   1.000
_cell.length_c   1.000
_cell.angle_alpha   90.00
_cell.angle_beta   90.00
_cell.angle_gamma   90.00
#
_symmetry.space_group_name_H-M   'P 1'
#
loop_
_entity.id
_entity.type
_entity.pdbx_description
1 polymer ?
#
loop_
_entity_poly.entity_id
_entity_poly.type
_entity_poly.pdbx_seq_one_letter_code
_entity_poly.pdbx_strand_id
1 'polypeptide(L)'
;MQLINILPFISLATAATLQKRCSPVRDPDYYQGLLPPAPCWQSFTTACTPILAPGTEMYVSSNHSTAVVFGVQGYCFDTIKEEQARAADGRKTYGWEQQHGKLTRVGDTDTLVISGMSKEAVDRYQALLH
;
A
#
# COMPACT_ATOMS: atom_id res chain seq x y z
N MET A 1 -21.51 44.54 -41.11
CA MET A 1 -22.00 43.28 -40.48
C MET A 1 -21.05 42.16 -40.88
N GLN A 2 -20.19 41.70 -39.97
CA GLN A 2 -19.40 40.49 -40.14
C GLN A 2 -19.78 39.53 -39.02
N LEU A 3 -20.37 38.40 -39.40
CA LEU A 3 -20.72 37.29 -38.52
C LEU A 3 -19.47 36.41 -38.36
N ILE A 4 -18.89 36.39 -37.17
CA ILE A 4 -17.80 35.47 -36.82
C ILE A 4 -18.44 34.15 -36.39
N ASN A 5 -18.25 33.13 -37.22
CA ASN A 5 -18.59 31.73 -36.92
C ASN A 5 -17.66 31.23 -35.80
N ILE A 6 -18.25 30.89 -34.64
CA ILE A 6 -17.55 30.24 -33.53
C ILE A 6 -17.85 28.75 -33.63
N LEU A 7 -16.87 27.97 -34.12
CA LEU A 7 -16.89 26.51 -34.03
C LEU A 7 -16.50 26.08 -32.61
N PRO A 8 -17.25 25.20 -31.94
CA PRO A 8 -16.84 24.66 -30.66
C PRO A 8 -15.77 23.59 -30.88
N PHE A 9 -14.57 23.83 -30.34
CA PHE A 9 -13.56 22.79 -30.15
C PHE A 9 -14.08 21.79 -29.12
N ILE A 10 -14.50 20.62 -29.58
CA ILE A 10 -14.81 19.49 -28.70
C ILE A 10 -13.47 18.88 -28.28
N SER A 11 -12.95 19.30 -27.13
CA SER A 11 -11.85 18.62 -26.46
C SER A 11 -12.32 17.23 -26.02
N LEU A 12 -11.93 16.20 -26.77
CA LEU A 12 -12.00 14.81 -26.33
C LEU A 12 -11.04 14.64 -25.15
N ALA A 13 -11.56 14.84 -23.94
CA ALA A 13 -10.90 14.39 -22.73
C ALA A 13 -10.81 12.86 -22.79
N THR A 14 -9.65 12.35 -23.20
CA THR A 14 -9.34 10.94 -23.00
C THR A 14 -9.26 10.75 -21.49
N ALA A 15 -10.30 10.14 -20.93
CA ALA A 15 -10.26 9.63 -19.57
C ALA A 15 -9.10 8.62 -19.54
N ALA A 16 -7.96 9.05 -19.02
CA ALA A 16 -6.87 8.16 -18.67
C ALA A 16 -7.46 7.22 -17.60
N THR A 17 -7.84 6.02 -18.02
CA THR A 17 -8.19 4.96 -17.08
C THR A 17 -6.94 4.70 -16.27
N LEU A 18 -6.95 5.12 -15.00
CA LEU A 18 -5.91 4.77 -14.04
C LEU A 18 -5.87 3.24 -13.95
N GLN A 19 -4.98 2.61 -14.72
CA GLN A 19 -4.72 1.19 -14.59
C GLN A 19 -4.13 0.96 -13.20
N LYS A 20 -4.90 0.26 -12.36
CA LYS A 20 -4.49 -0.20 -11.04
C LYS A 20 -3.26 -1.09 -11.22
N ARG A 21 -2.09 -0.63 -10.75
CA ARG A 21 -0.82 -1.34 -10.93
C ARG A 21 -0.67 -2.40 -9.84
N CYS A 22 -0.55 -3.66 -10.23
CA CYS A 22 -0.23 -4.76 -9.31
C CYS A 22 1.16 -5.40 -9.58
N SER A 23 2.04 -4.69 -10.28
CA SER A 23 3.43 -5.10 -10.54
C SER A 23 4.42 -4.09 -9.94
N PRO A 24 5.61 -4.54 -9.48
CA PRO A 24 6.66 -3.64 -9.00
C PRO A 24 7.15 -2.67 -10.08
N VAL A 25 7.60 -1.48 -9.65
CA VAL A 25 8.23 -0.48 -10.52
C VAL A 25 9.72 -0.43 -10.24
N ARG A 26 10.54 -0.49 -11.29
CA ARG A 26 12.00 -0.36 -11.15
C ARG A 26 12.39 1.08 -10.83
N ASP A 27 13.14 1.24 -9.76
CA ASP A 27 13.70 2.51 -9.31
C ASP A 27 14.89 2.21 -8.36
N PRO A 28 16.12 2.57 -8.77
CA PRO A 28 17.34 2.20 -8.06
C PRO A 28 17.45 2.80 -6.65
N ASP A 29 16.67 3.83 -6.34
CA ASP A 29 16.73 4.49 -5.04
C ASP A 29 15.98 3.71 -3.96
N TYR A 30 15.08 2.80 -4.33
CA TYR A 30 14.38 1.93 -3.40
C TYR A 30 15.22 0.73 -2.96
N TYR A 31 14.86 0.13 -1.83
CA TYR A 31 15.42 -1.16 -1.44
C TYR A 31 15.17 -2.20 -2.56
N GLN A 32 16.21 -2.98 -2.87
CA GLN A 32 16.26 -3.91 -4.01
C GLN A 32 16.03 -3.28 -5.41
N GLY A 33 16.07 -1.95 -5.52
CA GLY A 33 15.86 -1.25 -6.79
C GLY A 33 14.43 -1.33 -7.33
N LEU A 34 13.46 -1.60 -6.46
CA LEU A 34 12.05 -1.81 -6.82
C LEU A 34 11.12 -1.16 -5.80
N LEU A 35 10.10 -0.46 -6.28
CA LEU A 35 8.91 -0.08 -5.50
C LEU A 35 7.87 -1.20 -5.61
N PRO A 36 7.56 -1.94 -4.52
CA PRO A 36 6.53 -2.97 -4.56
C PRO A 36 5.13 -2.33 -4.69
N PRO A 37 4.17 -3.03 -5.33
CA PRO A 37 2.82 -2.52 -5.53
C PRO A 37 1.97 -2.54 -4.24
N ALA A 38 2.36 -3.31 -3.24
CA ALA A 38 1.72 -3.45 -1.94
C ALA A 38 2.74 -3.80 -0.85
N PRO A 39 2.41 -3.63 0.43
CA PRO A 39 3.20 -4.19 1.51
C PRO A 39 3.25 -5.72 1.45
N CYS A 40 4.32 -6.32 2.00
CA CYS A 40 4.59 -7.76 1.89
C CYS A 40 3.61 -8.69 2.62
N TRP A 41 2.70 -8.15 3.45
CA TRP A 41 1.59 -8.89 4.06
C TRP A 41 0.29 -8.84 3.25
N GLN A 42 0.32 -8.18 2.08
CA GLN A 42 -0.77 -8.12 1.12
C GLN A 42 -0.34 -8.68 -0.24
N SER A 43 -1.33 -9.02 -1.05
CA SER A 43 -1.15 -9.45 -2.43
C SER A 43 -2.28 -8.89 -3.30
N PHE A 44 -2.36 -9.35 -4.53
CA PHE A 44 -3.41 -8.98 -5.46
C PHE A 44 -4.02 -10.21 -6.11
N THR A 45 -5.31 -10.12 -6.43
CA THR A 45 -5.95 -11.05 -7.36
C THR A 45 -5.44 -10.81 -8.78
N THR A 46 -5.78 -11.72 -9.71
CA THR A 46 -5.53 -11.55 -11.14
C THR A 46 -6.16 -10.29 -11.73
N ALA A 47 -7.21 -9.76 -11.09
CA ALA A 47 -7.85 -8.50 -11.44
C ALA A 47 -7.22 -7.27 -10.76
N CYS A 48 -6.03 -7.41 -10.17
CA CYS A 48 -5.34 -6.39 -9.38
C CYS A 48 -6.19 -5.85 -8.19
N THR A 49 -7.07 -6.66 -7.61
CA THR A 49 -7.78 -6.31 -6.37
C THR A 49 -6.91 -6.67 -5.18
N PRO A 50 -6.65 -5.76 -4.23
CA PRO A 50 -5.83 -6.05 -3.07
C PRO A 50 -6.50 -7.11 -2.18
N ILE A 51 -5.70 -8.02 -1.66
CA ILE A 51 -6.10 -9.10 -0.74
C ILE A 51 -5.01 -9.26 0.32
N LEU A 52 -5.32 -10.01 1.38
CA LEU A 52 -4.28 -10.53 2.27
C LEU A 52 -3.36 -11.49 1.50
N ALA A 53 -2.07 -11.49 1.83
CA ALA A 53 -1.14 -12.44 1.24
C ALA A 53 -1.57 -13.89 1.57
N PRO A 54 -1.37 -14.87 0.66
CA PRO A 54 -1.72 -16.26 0.94
C PRO A 54 -1.07 -16.76 2.23
N GLY A 55 -1.87 -17.38 3.10
CA GLY A 55 -1.41 -17.88 4.41
C GLY A 55 -1.39 -16.83 5.52
N THR A 56 -1.86 -15.60 5.27
CA THR A 56 -2.04 -14.59 6.32
C THR A 56 -3.50 -14.43 6.73
N GLU A 57 -3.69 -14.09 8.01
CA GLU A 57 -4.98 -13.75 8.60
C GLU A 57 -4.89 -12.37 9.24
N MET A 58 -5.99 -11.62 9.30
CA MET A 58 -5.97 -10.27 9.87
C MET A 58 -7.20 -9.98 10.71
N TYR A 59 -6.97 -9.33 11.84
CA TYR A 59 -8.00 -8.74 12.69
C TYR A 59 -7.81 -7.23 12.73
N VAL A 60 -8.90 -6.47 12.58
CA VAL A 60 -8.88 -5.02 12.60
C VAL A 60 -9.77 -4.52 13.73
N SER A 61 -9.21 -3.70 14.61
CA SER A 61 -9.95 -2.93 15.59
C SER A 61 -9.98 -1.47 15.16
N SER A 62 -11.14 -1.01 14.68
CA SER A 62 -11.36 0.40 14.36
C SER A 62 -11.26 1.29 15.59
N ASN A 63 -11.85 0.87 16.71
CA ASN A 63 -11.83 1.62 17.98
C ASN A 63 -10.40 1.81 18.53
N HIS A 64 -9.51 0.84 18.30
CA HIS A 64 -8.12 0.93 18.74
C HIS A 64 -7.17 1.37 17.63
N SER A 65 -7.69 1.69 16.43
CA SER A 65 -6.87 2.06 15.26
C SER A 65 -5.69 1.09 15.06
N THR A 66 -5.98 -0.21 15.17
CA THR A 66 -4.98 -1.28 15.22
C THR A 66 -5.40 -2.44 14.33
N ALA A 67 -4.45 -3.03 13.62
CA ALA A 67 -4.60 -4.33 12.97
C ALA A 67 -3.56 -5.32 13.51
N VAL A 68 -3.93 -6.59 13.58
CA VAL A 68 -3.02 -7.70 13.89
C VAL A 68 -3.05 -8.65 12.71
N VAL A 69 -1.89 -8.95 12.15
CA VAL A 69 -1.70 -9.83 10.99
C VAL A 69 -0.89 -11.04 11.41
N PHE A 70 -1.41 -12.23 11.17
CA PHE A 70 -0.78 -13.52 11.45
C PHE A 70 -0.22 -14.14 10.17
N GLY A 71 0.72 -15.10 10.30
CA GLY A 71 1.29 -15.81 9.15
C GLY A 71 2.23 -14.97 8.29
N VAL A 72 2.73 -13.84 8.80
CA VAL A 72 3.62 -12.95 8.03
C VAL A 72 4.99 -13.63 7.83
N GLN A 73 5.41 -13.75 6.58
CA GLN A 73 6.65 -14.44 6.23
C GLN A 73 7.89 -13.72 6.77
N GLY A 74 8.93 -14.47 7.13
CA GLY A 74 10.16 -13.93 7.74
C GLY A 74 10.81 -12.79 6.95
N TYR A 75 10.91 -12.92 5.62
CA TYR A 75 11.47 -11.89 4.75
C TYR A 75 10.73 -10.54 4.84
N CYS A 76 9.44 -10.58 5.19
CA CYS A 76 8.62 -9.38 5.31
C CYS A 76 9.05 -8.55 6.51
N PHE A 77 9.43 -9.20 7.63
CA PHE A 77 9.98 -8.51 8.79
C PHE A 77 11.38 -7.92 8.51
N ASP A 78 12.21 -8.61 7.74
CA ASP A 78 13.50 -8.06 7.29
C ASP A 78 13.28 -6.81 6.44
N THR A 79 12.27 -6.84 5.57
CA THR A 79 11.90 -5.69 4.73
C THR A 79 11.34 -4.53 5.55
N ILE A 80 10.50 -4.79 6.55
CA ILE A 80 9.99 -3.77 7.48
C ILE A 80 11.14 -3.13 8.26
N LYS A 81 12.10 -3.93 8.74
CA LYS A 81 13.26 -3.42 9.45
C LYS A 81 14.12 -2.52 8.57
N GLU A 82 14.34 -2.90 7.31
CA GLU A 82 15.06 -2.06 6.35
C GLU A 82 14.29 -0.77 6.04
N GLU A 83 12.97 -0.84 5.83
CA GLU A 83 12.10 0.34 5.63
C GLU A 83 12.24 1.33 6.81
N GLN A 84 12.20 0.84 8.05
CA GLN A 84 12.37 1.66 9.25
C GLN A 84 13.78 2.23 9.38
N ALA A 85 14.82 1.46 9.04
CA ALA A 85 16.19 1.95 9.02
C ALA A 85 16.38 3.07 7.98
N ARG A 86 15.80 2.89 6.78
CA ARG A 86 15.80 3.90 5.71
C ARG A 86 15.07 5.17 6.12
N ALA A 87 13.95 5.05 6.83
CA ALA A 87 13.24 6.20 7.38
C ALA A 87 14.11 6.96 8.39
N ALA A 88 14.83 6.24 9.26
CA ALA A 88 15.67 6.82 10.30
C ALA A 88 16.92 7.55 9.76
N ASP A 89 17.47 7.10 8.64
CA ASP A 89 18.67 7.68 8.02
C ASP A 89 18.37 8.57 6.79
N GLY A 90 17.10 8.81 6.47
CA GLY A 90 16.65 9.72 5.41
C GLY A 90 16.71 9.15 3.99
N ARG A 91 16.91 7.83 3.84
CA ARG A 91 16.81 7.15 2.55
C ARG A 91 15.36 7.00 2.10
N LYS A 92 15.15 6.85 0.79
CA LYS A 92 13.82 6.67 0.19
C LYS A 92 13.15 5.39 0.71
N THR A 93 11.94 5.51 1.25
CA THR A 93 11.15 4.41 1.80
C THR A 93 9.95 4.10 0.91
N TYR A 94 9.37 2.91 1.04
CA TYR A 94 8.09 2.54 0.41
C TYR A 94 6.90 3.34 0.95
N GLY A 95 7.09 4.01 2.08
CA GLY A 95 6.08 4.83 2.73
C GLY A 95 5.10 4.00 3.57
N TRP A 96 5.49 2.80 4.00
CA TRP A 96 4.56 1.87 4.63
C TRP A 96 4.04 2.38 5.96
N GLU A 97 4.89 2.97 6.82
CA GLU A 97 4.41 3.50 8.10
C GLU A 97 3.49 4.70 7.93
N GLN A 98 3.72 5.54 6.91
CA GLN A 98 2.85 6.67 6.57
C GLN A 98 1.49 6.19 6.04
N GLN A 99 1.48 5.10 5.27
CA GLN A 99 0.25 4.58 4.68
C GLN A 99 -0.55 3.72 5.65
N HIS A 100 0.11 2.96 6.53
CA HIS A 100 -0.53 1.90 7.30
C HIS A 100 -0.57 2.16 8.80
N GLY A 101 0.35 2.96 9.35
CA GLY A 101 0.60 3.06 10.78
C GLY A 101 1.90 2.37 11.18
N LYS A 102 2.22 2.41 12.48
CA LYS A 102 3.47 1.87 13.02
C LYS A 102 3.51 0.35 12.90
N LEU A 103 4.60 -0.18 12.36
CA LEU A 103 4.76 -1.61 12.09
C LEU A 103 5.64 -2.26 13.17
N THR A 104 5.09 -3.23 13.90
CA THR A 104 5.79 -3.88 15.02
C THR A 104 5.64 -5.40 14.94
N ARG A 105 6.75 -6.12 14.86
CA ARG A 105 6.76 -7.58 15.03
C ARG A 105 6.56 -7.93 16.52
N VAL A 106 5.73 -8.93 16.80
CA VAL A 106 5.56 -9.46 18.16
C VAL A 106 6.68 -10.45 18.47
N GLY A 107 7.75 -10.00 19.13
CA GLY A 107 8.89 -10.87 19.47
C GLY A 107 9.45 -11.60 18.23
N ASP A 108 9.70 -12.89 18.38
CA ASP A 108 10.17 -13.77 17.30
C ASP A 108 9.03 -14.54 16.60
N THR A 109 7.77 -14.10 16.73
CA THR A 109 6.63 -14.77 16.07
C THR A 109 6.45 -14.32 14.62
N ASP A 110 5.49 -14.90 13.91
CA ASP A 110 5.03 -14.51 12.57
C ASP A 110 3.94 -13.41 12.61
N THR A 111 3.80 -12.72 13.74
CA THR A 111 2.72 -11.76 13.98
C THR A 111 3.21 -10.32 13.81
N LEU A 112 2.53 -9.57 12.93
CA LEU A 112 2.69 -8.14 12.74
C LEU A 112 1.54 -7.39 13.41
N VAL A 113 1.86 -6.44 14.28
CA VAL A 113 0.91 -5.45 14.81
C VAL A 113 1.12 -4.14 14.08
N ILE A 114 0.03 -3.59 13.55
CA ILE A 114 -0.03 -2.29 12.89
C ILE A 114 -0.83 -1.37 13.81
N SER A 115 -0.19 -0.39 14.44
CA SER A 115 -0.83 0.49 15.43
C SER A 115 -0.82 1.96 14.99
N GLY A 116 -1.72 2.76 15.57
CA GLY A 116 -1.83 4.18 15.22
C GLY A 116 -2.26 4.39 13.77
N MET A 117 -3.09 3.49 13.23
CA MET A 117 -3.59 3.58 11.87
C MET A 117 -4.48 4.83 11.71
N SER A 118 -4.40 5.51 10.57
CA SER A 118 -5.38 6.55 10.25
C SER A 118 -6.77 5.94 10.00
N LYS A 119 -7.83 6.76 10.03
CA LYS A 119 -9.18 6.31 9.69
C LYS A 119 -9.21 5.69 8.30
N GLU A 120 -8.52 6.30 7.33
CA GLU A 120 -8.45 5.80 5.95
C GLU A 120 -7.73 4.44 5.90
N ALA A 121 -6.71 4.23 6.72
CA ALA A 121 -6.03 2.94 6.82
C ALA A 121 -6.93 1.87 7.45
N VAL A 122 -7.65 2.19 8.53
CA VAL A 122 -8.66 1.31 9.13
C VAL A 122 -9.71 0.90 8.09
N ASP A 123 -10.31 1.87 7.40
CA ASP A 123 -11.38 1.62 6.42
C ASP A 123 -10.86 0.75 5.26
N ARG A 124 -9.62 0.97 4.80
CA ARG A 124 -8.98 0.11 3.78
C ARG A 124 -8.77 -1.32 4.28
N TYR A 125 -8.30 -1.50 5.50
CA TYR A 125 -8.08 -2.84 6.05
C TYR A 125 -9.39 -3.59 6.32
N GLN A 126 -10.44 -2.91 6.78
CA GLN A 126 -11.77 -3.51 6.90
C GLN A 126 -12.31 -3.98 5.55
N ALA A 127 -12.10 -3.19 4.49
CA ALA A 127 -12.50 -3.58 3.14
C ALA A 127 -11.76 -4.82 2.58
N LEU A 128 -10.63 -5.22 3.17
CA LEU A 128 -9.94 -6.48 2.79
C LEU A 128 -10.56 -7.72 3.45
N LEU A 129 -11.42 -7.54 4.45
CA LEU A 129 -12.06 -8.61 5.21
C LEU A 129 -13.50 -8.91 4.75
N HIS A 130 -13.96 -8.21 3.71
CA HIS A 130 -15.30 -8.31 3.14
C HIS A 130 -15.24 -8.66 1.65
#